data_AF-A0A2G2W2T0-F1
#
_entry.id   AF-A0A2G2W2T0-F1
#
_cell.length_a   1.000
_cell.length_b   1.000
_cell.length_c   1.000
_cell.angle_alpha   90.00
_cell.angle_beta   90.00
_cell.angle_gamma   90.00
#
_symmetry.space_group_name_H-M   'P 1'
#
loop_
_entity.id
_entity.type
_entity.pdbx_description
1 polymer ?
#
loop_
_entity_poly.entity_id
_entity_poly.type
_entity_poly.pdbx_seq_one_letter_code
_entity_poly.pdbx_strand_id
1 'polypeptide(L)'
;MRYRCSPRIGEVMDEDVLHTRVPFVARTQQCFAVKAGADGLLDMARRSFCDTSEAIHSLANKYRQDFKLPNLKIPFNNRQGFYFSIPQKDIQGKLPSKFIQVVKHGNNVHCSSRELASLNVRNRSAAKECWLRTALCLEALMDAIREDVLVLTVLSEVLCLLDMMVNSFAHTISTKPVDRYTRARFTCDGPLAIDSGRHPILESIHNDFIPNSVFLSEASNMAIVMGPNM
;
A
#
# COMPACT_ATOMS: atom_id res chain seq x y z
N MET A 1 -21.31 10.82 1.68
CA MET A 1 -20.13 10.07 1.17
C MET A 1 -19.84 8.77 1.88
N ARG A 2 -19.72 8.74 3.21
CA ARG A 2 -19.68 7.49 3.98
C ARG A 2 -20.83 6.51 3.62
N TYR A 3 -21.94 7.04 3.11
CA TYR A 3 -23.13 6.26 2.74
C TYR A 3 -23.14 5.62 1.34
N ARG A 4 -22.16 5.87 0.44
CA ARG A 4 -22.18 5.27 -0.92
C ARG A 4 -20.91 4.51 -1.30
N CYS A 5 -19.73 5.13 -1.23
CA CYS A 5 -18.50 4.45 -1.66
C CYS A 5 -17.98 3.44 -0.63
N SER A 6 -18.04 3.78 0.66
CA SER A 6 -17.60 2.89 1.74
C SER A 6 -18.34 1.55 1.78
N PRO A 7 -19.69 1.49 1.71
CA PRO A 7 -20.40 0.22 1.66
C PRO A 7 -20.10 -0.56 0.37
N ARG A 8 -20.00 0.10 -0.79
CA ARG A 8 -19.61 -0.55 -2.06
C ARG A 8 -18.24 -1.24 -1.99
N ILE A 9 -17.25 -0.57 -1.40
CA ILE A 9 -15.92 -1.17 -1.19
C ILE A 9 -16.03 -2.33 -0.20
N GLY A 10 -16.74 -2.15 0.91
CA GLY A 10 -16.93 -3.18 1.92
C GLY A 10 -17.74 -4.39 1.45
N GLU A 11 -18.59 -4.26 0.43
CA GLU A 11 -19.33 -5.39 -0.18
C GLU A 11 -18.43 -6.25 -1.06
N VAL A 12 -17.43 -5.65 -1.71
CA VAL A 12 -16.59 -6.34 -2.71
C VAL A 12 -15.25 -6.77 -2.13
N MET A 13 -14.60 -5.95 -1.31
CA MET A 13 -13.25 -6.21 -0.80
C MET A 13 -13.27 -6.95 0.53
N ASP A 14 -12.36 -7.90 0.69
CA ASP A 14 -12.15 -8.60 1.96
C ASP A 14 -11.16 -7.80 2.84
N GLU A 15 -11.56 -7.48 4.07
CA GLU A 15 -10.76 -6.66 4.99
C GLU A 15 -9.62 -7.44 5.65
N ASP A 16 -9.70 -8.77 5.67
CA ASP A 16 -8.71 -9.64 6.31
C ASP A 16 -7.46 -9.83 5.43
N VAL A 17 -7.45 -9.26 4.23
CA VAL A 17 -6.40 -9.46 3.24
C VAL A 17 -5.23 -8.51 3.48
N LEU A 18 -4.09 -9.08 3.87
CA LEU A 18 -2.89 -8.34 4.23
C LEU A 18 -1.78 -8.53 3.20
N HIS A 19 -1.06 -7.45 2.91
CA HIS A 19 0.13 -7.51 2.08
C HIS A 19 1.23 -8.31 2.79
N THR A 20 1.80 -9.29 2.09
CA THR A 20 2.89 -10.12 2.60
C THR A 20 3.96 -10.32 1.55
N ARG A 21 5.21 -10.46 1.99
CA ARG A 21 6.37 -10.74 1.13
C ARG A 21 6.60 -12.23 0.92
N VAL A 22 5.94 -13.10 1.69
CA VAL A 22 6.10 -14.56 1.55
C VAL A 22 5.38 -15.00 0.26
N PRO A 23 6.07 -15.57 -0.74
CA PRO A 23 5.51 -15.64 -2.10
C PRO A 23 4.21 -16.44 -2.24
N PHE A 24 4.09 -17.58 -1.55
CA PHE A 24 2.86 -18.38 -1.59
C PHE A 24 1.71 -17.74 -0.82
N VAL A 25 2.01 -17.13 0.34
CA VAL A 25 1.01 -16.40 1.13
C VAL A 25 0.53 -15.19 0.34
N ALA A 26 1.42 -14.45 -0.33
CA ALA A 26 1.07 -13.32 -1.17
C ALA A 26 0.11 -13.73 -2.29
N ARG A 27 0.38 -14.85 -2.96
CA ARG A 27 -0.51 -15.41 -3.99
C ARG A 27 -1.87 -15.81 -3.41
N THR A 28 -1.88 -16.39 -2.23
CA THR A 28 -3.12 -16.76 -1.53
C THR A 28 -3.94 -15.51 -1.22
N GLN A 29 -3.32 -14.52 -0.58
CA GLN A 29 -3.94 -13.22 -0.26
C GLN A 29 -4.54 -12.55 -1.50
N GLN A 30 -3.83 -12.57 -2.63
CA GLN A 30 -4.35 -12.05 -3.90
C GLN A 30 -5.58 -12.81 -4.43
N CYS A 31 -5.63 -14.14 -4.27
CA CYS A 31 -6.78 -14.94 -4.70
C CYS A 31 -8.02 -14.64 -3.85
N PHE A 32 -7.84 -14.27 -2.58
CA PHE A 32 -8.92 -14.02 -1.62
C PHE A 32 -9.18 -12.52 -1.36
N ALA A 33 -8.59 -11.62 -2.14
CA ALA A 33 -8.75 -10.16 -2.01
C ALA A 33 -10.19 -9.62 -2.13
N VAL A 34 -11.05 -10.38 -2.81
CA VAL A 34 -12.46 -10.06 -3.05
C VAL A 34 -13.33 -10.98 -2.20
N LYS A 35 -14.43 -10.51 -1.64
CA LYS A 35 -15.34 -11.34 -0.85
C LYS A 35 -15.90 -12.52 -1.66
N ALA A 36 -16.26 -13.59 -0.96
CA ALA A 36 -16.97 -14.71 -1.57
C ALA A 36 -18.35 -14.27 -2.06
N GLY A 37 -18.84 -14.87 -3.16
CA GLY A 37 -20.15 -14.54 -3.74
C GLY A 37 -20.19 -13.31 -4.64
N ALA A 38 -19.10 -12.54 -4.73
CA ALA A 38 -19.02 -11.40 -5.66
C ALA A 38 -18.94 -11.83 -7.13
N ASP A 39 -18.28 -12.96 -7.42
CA ASP A 39 -18.22 -13.59 -8.74
C ASP A 39 -18.16 -15.11 -8.60
N GLY A 40 -19.15 -15.81 -9.16
CA GLY A 40 -19.21 -17.27 -9.11
C GLY A 40 -18.05 -17.96 -9.84
N LEU A 41 -17.51 -17.34 -10.88
CA LEU A 41 -16.34 -17.86 -11.62
C LEU A 41 -15.06 -17.73 -10.79
N LEU A 42 -14.92 -16.63 -10.04
CA LEU A 42 -13.84 -16.44 -9.08
C LEU A 42 -13.88 -17.51 -7.98
N ASP A 43 -15.07 -17.78 -7.43
CA ASP A 43 -15.23 -18.79 -6.38
C ASP A 43 -14.91 -20.21 -6.87
N MET A 44 -15.24 -20.55 -8.12
CA MET A 44 -14.81 -21.81 -8.74
C MET A 44 -13.29 -21.87 -8.93
N ALA A 45 -12.66 -20.77 -9.37
CA ALA A 45 -11.21 -20.71 -9.52
C ALA A 45 -10.49 -20.86 -8.17
N ARG A 46 -11.03 -20.27 -7.10
CA ARG A 46 -10.54 -20.41 -5.72
C ARG A 46 -10.59 -21.85 -5.23
N ARG A 47 -11.68 -22.56 -5.47
CA ARG A 47 -11.80 -24.00 -5.13
C ARG A 47 -10.70 -24.80 -5.83
N SER A 48 -10.52 -24.61 -7.14
CA SER A 48 -9.44 -25.26 -7.91
C SER A 48 -8.05 -24.93 -7.36
N PHE A 49 -7.82 -23.68 -6.92
CA PHE A 49 -6.57 -23.29 -6.28
C PHE A 49 -6.35 -24.02 -4.95
N CYS A 50 -7.36 -24.06 -4.07
CA CYS A 50 -7.32 -24.78 -2.80
C CYS A 50 -7.11 -26.29 -3.00
N ASP A 51 -7.90 -26.92 -3.86
CA ASP A 51 -7.84 -28.37 -4.13
C ASP A 51 -6.46 -28.77 -4.66
N THR A 52 -5.89 -27.96 -5.57
CA THR A 52 -4.54 -28.23 -6.11
C THR A 52 -3.45 -28.00 -5.07
N SER A 53 -3.58 -26.99 -4.20
CA SER A 53 -2.67 -26.78 -3.08
C SER A 53 -2.73 -27.94 -2.09
N GLU A 54 -3.92 -28.39 -1.70
CA GLU A 54 -4.10 -29.54 -0.81
C GLU A 54 -3.55 -30.83 -1.43
N ALA A 55 -3.76 -31.05 -2.74
CA ALA A 55 -3.19 -32.18 -3.46
C ALA A 55 -1.65 -32.17 -3.44
N ILE A 56 -1.00 -31.01 -3.50
CA ILE A 56 0.46 -30.87 -3.39
C ILE A 56 0.94 -31.26 -1.98
N HIS A 57 0.26 -30.78 -0.94
CA HIS A 57 0.57 -31.16 0.45
C HIS A 57 0.34 -32.66 0.69
N SER A 58 -0.74 -33.21 0.15
CA SER A 58 -1.06 -34.64 0.22
C SER A 58 -0.02 -35.50 -0.51
N LEU A 59 0.45 -35.07 -1.68
CA LEU A 59 1.53 -35.75 -2.41
C LEU A 59 2.83 -35.76 -1.60
N ALA A 60 3.17 -34.64 -0.95
CA ALA A 60 4.34 -34.57 -0.08
C ALA A 60 4.24 -35.53 1.11
N ASN A 61 3.06 -35.64 1.73
CA ASN A 61 2.80 -36.60 2.81
C ASN A 61 2.98 -38.05 2.36
N LYS A 62 2.44 -38.41 1.19
CA LYS A 62 2.63 -39.74 0.60
C LYS A 62 4.12 -40.05 0.40
N TYR A 63 4.88 -39.12 -0.18
CA TYR A 63 6.31 -39.33 -0.40
C TYR A 63 7.14 -39.40 0.89
N ARG A 64 6.74 -38.69 1.96
CA ARG A 64 7.37 -38.84 3.29
C ARG A 64 7.23 -40.27 3.82
N GLN A 65 6.05 -40.88 3.64
CA GLN A 65 5.75 -42.23 4.10
C GLN A 65 6.41 -43.29 3.20
N ASP A 66 6.18 -43.22 1.89
CA ASP A 66 6.63 -44.22 0.92
C ASP A 66 8.15 -44.33 0.86
N PHE A 67 8.85 -43.20 0.93
CA PHE A 67 10.31 -43.15 0.82
C PHE A 67 11.03 -42.98 2.16
N LYS A 68 10.30 -43.00 3.28
CA LYS A 68 10.83 -42.81 4.64
C LYS A 68 11.69 -41.54 4.76
N LEU A 69 11.19 -40.42 4.23
CA LEU A 69 11.86 -39.11 4.23
C LEU A 69 11.15 -38.13 5.18
N PRO A 70 11.32 -38.26 6.51
CA PRO A 70 10.51 -37.53 7.50
C PRO A 70 10.68 -36.01 7.41
N ASN A 71 11.87 -35.50 7.07
CA ASN A 71 12.13 -34.06 7.01
C ASN A 71 11.97 -33.46 5.60
N LEU A 72 11.29 -34.16 4.67
CA LEU A 72 11.00 -33.62 3.35
C LEU A 72 10.09 -32.38 3.47
N LYS A 73 10.58 -31.25 2.95
CA LYS A 73 9.86 -29.96 2.91
C LYS A 73 9.36 -29.67 1.50
N ILE A 74 8.32 -28.85 1.41
CA ILE A 74 7.76 -28.35 0.15
C ILE A 74 7.78 -26.82 0.09
N PRO A 75 8.98 -26.21 0.02
CA PRO A 75 9.09 -24.79 -0.24
C PRO A 75 8.44 -24.40 -1.59
N PHE A 76 8.02 -23.14 -1.66
CA PHE A 76 7.47 -22.53 -2.86
C PHE A 76 8.34 -21.37 -3.34
N ASN A 77 8.53 -21.26 -4.65
CA ASN A 77 9.18 -20.11 -5.28
C ASN A 77 8.39 -19.70 -6.54
N ASN A 78 8.29 -18.39 -6.80
CA ASN A 78 7.56 -17.83 -7.94
C ASN A 78 7.97 -18.41 -9.30
N ARG A 79 9.27 -18.69 -9.52
CA ARG A 79 9.76 -19.21 -10.80
C ARG A 79 9.33 -20.66 -11.05
N GLN A 80 9.60 -21.54 -10.09
CA GLN A 80 9.46 -23.00 -10.25
C GLN A 80 8.17 -23.58 -9.64
N GLY A 81 7.46 -22.82 -8.81
CA GLY A 81 6.34 -23.33 -8.00
C GLY A 81 6.84 -24.09 -6.76
N PHE A 82 6.07 -25.09 -6.33
CA PHE A 82 6.45 -25.99 -5.26
C PHE A 82 7.52 -26.98 -5.72
N TYR A 83 8.47 -27.28 -4.84
CA TYR A 83 9.51 -28.27 -5.09
C TYR A 83 9.81 -29.02 -3.80
N PHE A 84 10.34 -30.24 -3.91
CA PHE A 84 10.78 -30.99 -2.74
C PHE A 84 12.17 -30.53 -2.32
N SER A 85 12.34 -30.30 -1.02
CA SER A 85 13.63 -30.03 -0.39
C SER A 85 13.88 -31.09 0.67
N ILE A 86 14.89 -31.94 0.43
CA ILE A 86 15.22 -33.09 1.26
C ILE A 86 16.60 -32.85 1.87
N PRO A 87 16.78 -32.91 3.21
CA PRO A 87 18.10 -32.81 3.82
C PRO A 87 19.00 -33.94 3.33
N GLN A 88 20.24 -33.61 2.96
CA GLN A 88 21.19 -34.60 2.41
C GLN A 88 21.46 -35.75 3.41
N LYS A 89 21.40 -35.47 4.71
CA LYS A 89 21.52 -36.46 5.79
C LYS A 89 20.46 -37.56 5.76
N ASP A 90 19.27 -37.28 5.21
CA ASP A 90 18.16 -38.23 5.16
C ASP A 90 18.22 -39.10 3.90
N ILE A 91 19.13 -38.81 2.98
CA ILE A 91 19.31 -39.54 1.72
C ILE A 91 20.30 -40.69 1.95
N GLN A 92 19.77 -41.88 2.25
CA GLN A 92 20.56 -43.10 2.34
C GLN A 92 20.68 -43.74 0.94
N GLY A 93 21.75 -43.42 0.22
CA GLY A 93 22.03 -43.99 -1.10
C GLY A 93 21.43 -43.19 -2.27
N LYS A 94 20.94 -43.89 -3.30
CA LYS A 94 20.40 -43.26 -4.50
C LYS A 94 18.93 -42.89 -4.31
N LEU A 95 18.58 -41.64 -4.64
CA LEU A 95 17.19 -41.19 -4.63
C LEU A 95 16.31 -42.04 -5.58
N PRO A 96 15.05 -42.33 -5.21
CA PRO A 96 14.10 -43.02 -6.06
C PRO A 96 13.97 -42.39 -7.46
N SER A 97 13.75 -43.22 -8.49
CA SER A 97 13.62 -42.77 -9.89
C SER A 97 12.42 -41.86 -10.15
N LYS A 98 11.47 -41.77 -9.22
CA LYS A 98 10.35 -40.81 -9.27
C LYS A 98 10.81 -39.35 -9.17
N PHE A 99 11.96 -39.08 -8.54
CA PHE A 99 12.49 -37.73 -8.42
C PHE A 99 13.23 -37.32 -9.69
N ILE A 100 12.85 -36.17 -10.25
CA ILE A 100 13.44 -35.55 -11.43
C ILE A 100 14.03 -34.18 -11.06
N GLN A 101 14.88 -33.63 -11.93
CA GLN A 101 15.50 -32.32 -11.73
C GLN A 101 16.20 -32.20 -10.35
N VAL A 102 16.98 -33.22 -10.02
CA VAL A 102 17.68 -33.31 -8.74
C VAL A 102 18.89 -32.36 -8.76
N VAL A 103 18.87 -31.34 -7.91
CA VAL A 103 19.93 -30.34 -7.78
C VAL A 103 20.35 -30.24 -6.33
N LYS A 104 21.65 -30.33 -6.04
CA LYS A 104 22.19 -30.09 -4.69
C LYS A 104 22.24 -28.59 -4.42
N HIS A 105 21.74 -28.17 -3.27
CA HIS A 105 21.74 -26.77 -2.84
C HIS A 105 22.06 -26.67 -1.34
N GLY A 106 23.33 -26.40 -1.04
CA GLY A 106 23.86 -26.46 0.32
C GLY A 106 23.68 -27.86 0.93
N ASN A 107 23.12 -27.93 2.13
CA ASN A 107 22.87 -29.18 2.86
C ASN A 107 21.56 -29.88 2.45
N ASN A 108 20.84 -29.37 1.45
CA ASN A 108 19.59 -29.93 0.96
C ASN A 108 19.72 -30.33 -0.51
N VAL A 109 18.90 -31.29 -0.91
CA VAL A 109 18.70 -31.67 -2.30
C VAL A 109 17.32 -31.19 -2.72
N HIS A 110 17.28 -30.37 -3.76
CA HIS A 110 16.07 -29.90 -4.39
C HIS A 110 15.70 -30.84 -5.53
N CYS A 111 14.44 -31.27 -5.60
CA CYS A 111 13.96 -32.14 -6.65
C CYS A 111 12.47 -31.91 -6.93
N SER A 112 12.01 -32.44 -8.05
CA SER A 112 10.62 -32.41 -8.46
C SER A 112 10.15 -33.83 -8.79
N SER A 113 8.89 -33.99 -9.16
CA SER A 113 8.34 -35.24 -9.73
C SER A 113 7.37 -34.89 -10.85
N ARG A 114 7.05 -35.84 -11.73
CA ARG A 114 6.05 -35.63 -12.79
C ARG A 114 4.67 -35.26 -12.19
N GLU A 115 4.30 -35.91 -11.11
CA GLU A 115 3.06 -35.66 -10.36
C GLU A 115 3.04 -34.22 -9.80
N LEU A 116 4.13 -33.81 -9.14
CA LEU A 116 4.26 -32.45 -8.60
C LEU A 116 4.28 -31.38 -9.70
N ALA A 117 4.97 -31.63 -10.81
CA ALA A 117 5.01 -30.71 -11.95
C ALA A 117 3.61 -30.49 -12.56
N SER A 118 2.81 -31.56 -12.69
CA SER A 118 1.43 -31.46 -13.16
C SER A 118 0.56 -30.64 -12.21
N LEU A 119 0.66 -30.89 -10.89
CA LEU A 119 -0.07 -30.12 -9.87
C LEU A 119 0.35 -28.65 -9.86
N ASN A 120 1.64 -28.35 -10.00
CA ASN A 120 2.15 -26.97 -10.09
C ASN A 120 1.56 -26.21 -11.29
N VAL A 121 1.44 -26.87 -12.45
CA VAL A 121 0.82 -26.25 -13.64
C VAL A 121 -0.64 -25.93 -13.37
N ARG A 122 -1.39 -26.87 -12.79
CA ARG A 122 -2.81 -26.67 -12.43
C ARG A 122 -2.99 -25.56 -11.39
N ASN A 123 -2.19 -25.58 -10.31
CA ASN A 123 -2.23 -24.56 -9.26
C ASN A 123 -1.89 -23.16 -9.80
N ARG A 124 -0.87 -23.07 -10.68
CA ARG A 124 -0.53 -21.81 -11.36
C ARG A 124 -1.65 -21.32 -12.27
N SER A 125 -2.31 -22.23 -12.98
CA SER A 125 -3.46 -21.89 -13.84
C SER A 125 -4.64 -21.38 -13.01
N ALA A 126 -4.98 -22.06 -11.92
CA ALA A 126 -6.06 -21.67 -11.02
C ALA A 126 -5.79 -20.30 -10.37
N ALA A 127 -4.55 -20.06 -9.92
CA ALA A 127 -4.16 -18.76 -9.37
C ALA A 127 -4.22 -17.63 -10.42
N LYS A 128 -3.85 -17.92 -11.68
CA LYS A 128 -3.96 -16.95 -12.77
C LYS A 128 -5.42 -16.60 -13.07
N GLU A 129 -6.32 -17.58 -13.07
CA GLU A 129 -7.74 -17.35 -13.26
C GLU A 129 -8.33 -16.52 -12.10
N CYS A 130 -7.97 -16.84 -10.85
CA CYS A 130 -8.36 -16.02 -9.70
C CYS A 130 -7.93 -14.56 -9.89
N TRP A 131 -6.68 -14.33 -10.30
CA TRP A 131 -6.17 -12.98 -10.52
C TRP A 131 -6.94 -12.23 -11.62
N LEU A 132 -7.23 -12.90 -12.74
CA LEU A 132 -8.00 -12.31 -13.84
C LEU A 132 -9.40 -11.91 -13.39
N ARG A 133 -10.09 -12.79 -12.67
CA ARG A 133 -11.44 -12.54 -12.15
C ARG A 133 -11.45 -11.43 -11.11
N THR A 134 -10.51 -11.45 -10.18
CA THR A 134 -10.32 -10.37 -9.20
C THR A 134 -10.10 -9.02 -9.91
N ALA A 135 -9.29 -8.98 -10.97
CA ALA A 135 -9.07 -7.74 -11.73
C ALA A 135 -10.36 -7.21 -12.35
N LEU A 136 -11.21 -8.07 -12.91
CA LEU A 136 -12.52 -7.68 -13.46
C LEU A 136 -13.46 -7.14 -12.37
N CYS A 137 -13.52 -7.79 -11.22
CA CYS A 137 -14.32 -7.29 -10.08
C CYS A 137 -13.84 -5.91 -9.61
N LEU A 138 -12.51 -5.70 -9.55
CA LEU A 138 -11.93 -4.43 -9.16
C LEU A 138 -12.18 -3.34 -10.20
N GLU A 139 -12.09 -3.65 -11.49
CA GLU A 139 -12.40 -2.70 -12.57
C GLU A 139 -13.86 -2.24 -12.50
N ALA A 140 -14.79 -3.17 -12.32
CA ALA A 140 -16.21 -2.83 -12.14
C ALA A 140 -16.46 -1.97 -10.88
N LEU A 141 -15.77 -2.27 -9.77
CA LEU A 141 -15.84 -1.46 -8.55
C LEU A 141 -15.28 -0.04 -8.79
N MET A 142 -14.15 0.06 -9.48
CA MET A 142 -13.53 1.35 -9.82
C MET A 142 -14.44 2.18 -10.71
N ASP A 143 -15.09 1.57 -11.70
CA ASP A 143 -16.05 2.27 -12.56
C ASP A 143 -17.26 2.79 -11.78
N ALA A 144 -17.81 1.98 -10.86
CA ALA A 144 -18.88 2.42 -9.98
C ALA A 144 -18.48 3.58 -9.05
N ILE A 145 -17.22 3.61 -8.58
CA ILE A 145 -16.69 4.73 -7.77
C ILE A 145 -16.43 5.97 -8.65
N ARG A 146 -16.02 5.77 -9.91
CA ARG A 146 -15.76 6.86 -10.85
C ARG A 146 -16.98 7.74 -11.10
N GLU A 147 -18.18 7.18 -11.04
CA GLU A 147 -19.44 7.94 -11.12
C GLU A 147 -19.56 9.01 -10.02
N ASP A 148 -18.96 8.79 -8.85
CA ASP A 148 -19.00 9.69 -7.69
C ASP A 148 -17.79 10.64 -7.61
N VAL A 149 -16.88 10.64 -8.60
CA VAL A 149 -15.60 11.39 -8.55
C VAL A 149 -15.79 12.89 -8.37
N LEU A 150 -16.75 13.51 -9.05
CA LEU A 150 -17.00 14.95 -8.93
C LEU A 150 -17.31 15.33 -7.48
N VAL A 151 -18.16 14.54 -6.82
CA VAL A 151 -18.50 14.80 -5.43
C VAL A 151 -17.25 14.62 -4.57
N LEU A 152 -16.45 13.56 -4.80
CA LEU A 152 -15.24 13.25 -4.01
C LEU A 152 -14.22 14.39 -4.08
N THR A 153 -14.03 14.97 -5.27
CA THR A 153 -13.15 16.13 -5.46
C THR A 153 -13.65 17.35 -4.68
N VAL A 154 -14.95 17.67 -4.78
CA VAL A 154 -15.53 18.79 -4.03
C VAL A 154 -15.40 18.58 -2.51
N LEU A 155 -15.64 17.36 -2.02
CA LEU A 155 -15.41 17.07 -0.60
C LEU A 155 -13.95 17.31 -0.22
N SER A 156 -13.01 16.83 -1.03
CA SER A 156 -11.58 17.03 -0.81
C SER A 156 -11.23 18.52 -0.73
N GLU A 157 -11.74 19.34 -1.65
CA GLU A 157 -11.51 20.79 -1.65
C GLU A 157 -12.05 21.45 -0.38
N VAL A 158 -13.26 21.10 0.04
CA VAL A 158 -13.87 21.63 1.27
C VAL A 158 -13.07 21.22 2.50
N LEU A 159 -12.63 19.96 2.58
CA LEU A 159 -11.80 19.48 3.69
C LEU A 159 -10.44 20.18 3.72
N CYS A 160 -9.78 20.36 2.57
CA CYS A 160 -8.52 21.10 2.47
C CYS A 160 -8.68 22.57 2.88
N LEU A 161 -9.75 23.23 2.44
CA LEU A 161 -10.05 24.61 2.82
C LEU A 161 -10.29 24.73 4.33
N LEU A 162 -11.05 23.80 4.90
CA LEU A 162 -11.33 23.76 6.33
C LEU A 162 -10.05 23.52 7.14
N ASP A 163 -9.20 22.60 6.70
CA ASP A 163 -7.91 22.31 7.33
C ASP A 163 -6.99 23.55 7.30
N MET A 164 -6.85 24.21 6.14
CA MET A 164 -6.08 25.44 6.01
C MET A 164 -6.63 26.57 6.91
N MET A 165 -7.94 26.79 6.93
CA MET A 165 -8.53 27.87 7.71
C MET A 165 -8.47 27.61 9.22
N VAL A 166 -8.82 26.40 9.65
CA VAL A 166 -8.97 26.07 11.08
C VAL A 166 -7.64 25.59 11.67
N ASN A 167 -7.08 24.51 11.13
CA ASN A 167 -5.92 23.85 11.71
C ASN A 167 -4.62 24.60 11.43
N SER A 168 -4.54 25.36 10.33
CA SER A 168 -3.38 26.21 10.05
C SER A 168 -3.58 27.64 10.56
N PHE A 169 -4.44 28.44 9.94
CA PHE A 169 -4.52 29.87 10.26
C PHE A 169 -5.09 30.16 11.65
N ALA A 170 -6.29 29.67 11.97
CA ALA A 170 -6.93 29.95 13.26
C ALA A 170 -6.11 29.39 14.43
N HIS A 171 -5.59 28.17 14.30
CA HIS A 171 -4.72 27.57 15.30
C HIS A 171 -3.44 28.40 15.54
N THR A 172 -2.76 28.82 14.46
CA THR A 172 -1.54 29.65 14.54
C THR A 172 -1.82 30.98 15.24
N ILE A 173 -2.97 31.61 14.99
CA ILE A 173 -3.35 32.85 15.66
C ILE A 173 -3.65 32.60 17.14
N SER A 174 -4.37 31.52 17.46
CA SER A 174 -4.79 31.21 18.84
C SER A 174 -3.66 30.77 19.79
N THR A 175 -2.61 30.15 19.24
CA THR A 175 -1.50 29.61 20.04
C THR A 175 -0.38 30.62 20.28
N LYS A 176 -0.41 31.75 19.57
CA LYS A 176 0.56 32.83 19.71
C LYS A 176 0.04 33.87 20.70
N PRO A 177 0.93 34.65 21.34
CA PRO A 177 0.51 35.76 22.20
C PRO A 177 -0.51 36.68 21.51
N VAL A 178 -1.41 37.26 22.32
CA VAL A 178 -2.42 38.22 21.86
C VAL A 178 -1.74 39.35 21.07
N ASP A 179 -2.39 39.81 20.00
CA ASP A 179 -1.93 40.88 19.09
C ASP A 179 -0.72 40.57 18.18
N ARG A 180 -0.30 39.31 18.03
CA ARG A 180 0.78 38.91 17.10
C ARG A 180 0.39 38.92 15.62
N TYR A 181 -0.85 38.59 15.31
CA TYR A 181 -1.37 38.60 13.95
C TYR A 181 -2.63 39.44 13.89
N THR A 182 -2.75 40.26 12.84
CA THR A 182 -3.92 41.08 12.59
C THR A 182 -4.42 40.89 11.16
N ARG A 183 -5.72 41.04 10.96
CA ARG A 183 -6.32 40.95 9.62
C ARG A 183 -5.92 42.18 8.81
N ALA A 184 -5.12 41.98 7.77
CA ALA A 184 -4.73 43.05 6.85
C ALA A 184 -5.95 43.69 6.16
N ARG A 185 -5.84 45.00 5.88
CA ARG A 185 -6.79 45.75 5.07
C ARG A 185 -6.19 45.98 3.70
N PHE A 186 -6.96 45.71 2.65
CA PHE A 186 -6.54 45.91 1.26
C PHE A 186 -7.09 47.24 0.75
N THR A 187 -6.25 47.97 0.02
CA THR A 187 -6.55 49.25 -0.63
C THR A 187 -6.08 49.19 -2.08
N CYS A 188 -6.83 49.75 -3.03
CA CYS A 188 -6.49 49.66 -4.46
C CYS A 188 -5.19 50.42 -4.81
N ASP A 189 -4.99 51.61 -4.24
CA ASP A 189 -3.93 52.55 -4.64
C ASP A 189 -2.91 52.82 -3.51
N GLY A 190 -2.84 51.92 -2.53
CA GLY A 190 -2.03 52.10 -1.32
C GLY A 190 -2.67 53.06 -0.28
N PRO A 191 -1.92 53.47 0.76
CA PRO A 191 -0.51 53.16 1.04
C PRO A 191 -0.27 51.73 1.57
N LEU A 192 0.95 51.20 1.42
CA LEU A 192 1.40 50.05 2.19
C LEU A 192 1.82 50.54 3.57
N ALA A 193 1.02 50.22 4.59
CA ALA A 193 1.31 50.54 5.98
C ALA A 193 1.39 49.26 6.80
N ILE A 194 2.57 48.98 7.35
CA ILE A 194 2.82 47.91 8.31
C ILE A 194 3.26 48.57 9.60
N ASP A 195 2.43 48.48 10.64
CA ASP A 195 2.79 48.97 11.97
C ASP A 195 3.38 47.83 12.81
N SER A 196 4.56 48.05 13.38
CA SER A 196 5.26 47.09 14.24
C SER A 196 5.37 45.68 13.61
N GLY A 197 5.70 45.63 12.32
CA GLY A 197 5.79 44.42 11.52
C GLY A 197 6.87 43.47 12.00
N ARG A 198 6.59 42.17 11.92
CA ARG A 198 7.48 41.10 12.37
C ARG A 198 7.74 40.08 11.27
N HIS A 199 8.94 39.52 11.25
CA HIS A 199 9.29 38.49 10.26
C HIS A 199 8.75 37.12 10.73
N PRO A 200 7.82 36.48 10.00
CA PRO A 200 7.07 35.31 10.50
C PRO A 200 7.94 34.09 10.79
N ILE A 201 9.05 33.91 10.06
CA ILE A 201 10.00 32.80 10.27
C ILE A 201 11.04 33.14 11.37
N LEU A 202 11.81 34.24 11.21
CA LEU A 202 12.88 34.61 12.15
C LEU A 202 12.39 34.77 13.59
N GLU A 203 11.17 35.27 13.79
CA GLU A 203 10.58 35.39 15.12
C GLU A 203 10.32 34.03 15.79
N SER A 204 10.10 32.97 15.02
CA SER A 204 9.94 31.63 15.60
C SER A 204 11.26 31.00 16.04
N ILE A 205 12.38 31.55 15.56
CA ILE A 205 13.75 31.06 15.82
C ILE A 205 14.42 31.90 16.92
N HIS A 206 14.18 33.22 16.93
CA HIS A 206 14.80 34.16 17.86
C HIS A 206 13.76 34.73 18.84
N ASN A 207 14.05 34.63 20.14
CA ASN A 207 13.14 35.10 21.20
C ASN A 207 13.04 36.63 21.28
N ASP A 208 14.11 37.35 20.91
CA ASP A 208 14.22 38.81 21.05
C ASP A 208 14.07 39.53 19.70
N PHE A 209 12.99 39.24 18.98
CA PHE A 209 12.72 39.90 17.70
C PHE A 209 12.16 41.32 17.89
N ILE A 210 12.85 42.31 17.31
CA ILE A 210 12.44 43.73 17.33
C ILE A 210 11.51 44.03 16.14
N PRO A 211 10.24 44.43 16.37
CA PRO A 211 9.31 44.80 15.30
C PRO A 211 9.71 46.11 14.62
N ASN A 212 9.45 46.23 13.32
CA ASN A 212 9.74 47.43 12.53
C ASN A 212 8.51 47.88 11.73
N SER A 213 8.25 49.19 11.72
CA SER A 213 7.17 49.77 10.92
C SER A 213 7.65 50.16 9.52
N VAL A 214 6.79 50.01 8.52
CA VAL A 214 7.03 50.38 7.13
C VAL A 214 5.84 51.18 6.62
N PHE A 215 6.09 52.32 5.99
CA PHE A 215 5.08 53.12 5.32
C PHE A 215 5.59 53.49 3.92
N LEU A 216 4.82 53.11 2.90
CA LEU A 216 5.07 53.49 1.51
C LEU A 216 3.78 54.04 0.90
N SER A 217 3.89 55.18 0.25
CA SER A 217 2.78 55.86 -0.44
C SER A 217 3.23 56.33 -1.83
N GLU A 218 2.33 56.86 -2.64
CA GLU A 218 2.70 57.46 -3.93
C GLU A 218 3.76 58.57 -3.77
N ALA A 219 3.65 59.38 -2.73
CA ALA A 219 4.62 60.43 -2.40
C ALA A 219 5.93 59.90 -1.77
N SER A 220 5.96 58.64 -1.32
CA SER A 220 7.10 58.02 -0.64
C SER A 220 7.19 56.54 -1.05
N ASN A 221 7.45 56.31 -2.34
CA ASN A 221 7.41 54.97 -2.95
C ASN A 221 8.76 54.22 -2.90
N MET A 222 9.82 54.85 -2.37
CA MET A 222 11.15 54.27 -2.25
C MET A 222 11.77 54.57 -0.88
N ALA A 223 12.28 53.53 -0.21
CA ALA A 223 13.03 53.64 1.04
C ALA A 223 14.47 53.12 0.85
N ILE A 224 15.46 53.98 1.11
CA ILE A 224 16.88 53.60 1.12
C ILE A 224 17.26 53.24 2.56
N VAL A 225 17.50 51.95 2.80
CA VAL A 225 17.91 51.44 4.11
C VAL A 225 19.43 51.32 4.14
N MET A 226 20.07 52.08 5.01
CA MET A 226 21.52 52.08 5.22
C MET A 226 21.81 51.57 6.63
N GLY A 227 22.86 50.78 6.80
CA GLY A 227 23.28 50.28 8.10
C GLY A 227 24.61 49.53 8.02
N PRO A 228 25.29 49.35 9.16
CA PRO A 228 26.48 48.50 9.22
C PRO A 228 26.10 47.05 8.93
N ASN A 229 27.02 46.27 8.36
CA ASN A 229 26.86 44.83 8.32
C ASN A 229 26.96 44.27 9.76
N MET A 230 26.06 43.37 10.12
CA MET A 230 26.09 42.66 11.41
C MET A 230 26.83 41.34 11.29
#